data_AF-A0A231VZC3-F1
#
_entry.id   AF-A0A231VZC3-F1
#
_cell.length_a   1.000
_cell.length_b   1.000
_cell.length_c   1.000
_cell.angle_alpha   90.00
_cell.angle_beta   90.00
_cell.angle_gamma   90.00
#
_symmetry.space_group_name_H-M   'P 1'
#
loop_
_entity.id
_entity.type
_entity.pdbx_description
1 polymer ?
#
loop_
_entity_poly.entity_id
_entity_poly.type
_entity_poly.pdbx_seq_one_letter_code
_entity_poly.pdbx_strand_id
1 'polypeptide(L)'
;MDWITFSGIVATIASLVGIAIKLARDNSGLKAEMKALSKEREMEHDRLSSEHSGLSKEHDRLSQEHASIKKDTEYISDEMKQEKMMREILYQNTTKAREILDTMDLMKEVVLQNSKLTQEVTRLKVENFDLSSRNSKLDSEICKVYPLLRKIHGQLASLEDYCSTEEAQALLNRIESKLSELNN
;
A
#
# COMPACT_ATOMS: atom_id res chain seq x y z
N MET A 1 0.30 120.27 56.19
CA MET A 1 -0.04 119.13 55.30
C MET A 1 -1.53 118.96 55.36
N ASP A 2 -2.22 119.05 54.23
CA ASP A 2 -3.67 118.85 54.17
C ASP A 2 -4.00 117.39 54.52
N TRP A 3 -4.98 117.18 55.41
CA TRP A 3 -5.47 115.86 55.82
C TRP A 3 -5.79 114.92 54.64
N ILE A 4 -6.16 115.51 53.51
CA ILE A 4 -6.50 114.85 52.26
C ILE A 4 -5.27 114.17 51.60
N THR A 5 -4.07 114.79 51.64
CA THR A 5 -2.86 114.17 51.06
C THR A 5 -2.34 113.02 51.91
N PHE A 6 -2.46 113.11 53.23
CA PHE A 6 -2.12 112.00 54.14
C PHE A 6 -3.06 110.80 53.94
N SER A 7 -4.36 111.05 53.78
CA SER A 7 -5.35 110.01 53.46
C SER A 7 -5.07 109.30 52.12
N GLY A 8 -4.60 110.03 51.10
CA GLY A 8 -4.23 109.45 49.81
C GLY A 8 -3.02 108.51 49.89
N ILE A 9 -1.99 108.89 50.67
CA ILE A 9 -0.79 108.06 50.88
C ILE A 9 -1.16 106.76 51.62
N VAL A 10 -1.97 106.84 52.68
CA VAL A 10 -2.41 105.66 53.45
C VAL A 10 -3.24 104.70 52.58
N ALA A 11 -4.16 105.22 51.77
CA ALA A 11 -4.95 104.39 50.85
C ALA A 11 -4.08 103.65 49.82
N THR A 12 -3.02 104.30 49.33
CA THR A 12 -2.09 103.71 48.36
C THR A 12 -1.26 102.60 49.01
N ILE A 13 -0.77 102.80 50.23
CA ILE A 13 -0.05 101.77 51.01
C ILE A 13 -0.97 100.58 51.30
N ALA A 14 -2.21 100.81 51.74
CA ALA A 14 -3.17 99.73 52.00
C ALA A 14 -3.47 98.91 50.72
N SER A 15 -3.59 99.57 49.57
CA SER A 15 -3.77 98.91 48.27
C SER A 15 -2.57 98.03 47.90
N LEU A 16 -1.34 98.55 48.05
CA LEU A 16 -0.10 97.78 47.79
C LEU A 16 0.04 96.57 48.72
N VAL A 17 -0.31 96.71 50.01
CA VAL A 17 -0.33 95.60 50.97
C VAL A 17 -1.38 94.55 50.57
N GLY A 18 -2.57 94.97 50.17
CA GLY A 18 -3.61 94.07 49.68
C GLY A 18 -3.17 93.27 48.44
N ILE A 19 -2.49 93.92 47.50
CA ILE A 19 -1.90 93.29 46.32
C ILE A 19 -0.81 92.29 46.71
N ALA A 20 0.08 92.64 47.64
CA ALA A 20 1.14 91.75 48.12
C ALA A 20 0.60 90.48 48.81
N ILE A 21 -0.44 90.62 49.63
CA ILE A 21 -1.10 89.48 50.28
C ILE A 21 -1.76 88.57 49.24
N LYS A 22 -2.45 89.15 48.25
CA LYS A 22 -3.06 88.39 47.16
C LYS A 22 -2.01 87.62 46.34
N LEU A 23 -0.92 88.29 45.97
CA LEU A 23 0.22 87.68 45.28
C LEU A 23 0.85 86.53 46.08
N ALA A 24 1.02 86.69 47.39
CA ALA A 24 1.55 85.62 48.26
C ALA A 24 0.60 84.41 48.31
N ARG A 25 -0.71 84.66 48.37
CA ARG A 25 -1.74 83.60 48.32
C ARG A 25 -1.73 82.89 46.98
N ASP A 26 -1.72 83.62 45.87
CA ASP A 26 -1.72 83.07 44.52
C ASP A 26 -0.44 82.25 44.26
N ASN A 27 0.73 82.74 44.68
CA ASN A 27 1.99 81.98 44.62
C ASN A 27 1.96 80.70 45.47
N SER A 28 1.31 80.73 46.64
CA SER A 28 1.15 79.52 47.47
C SER A 28 0.22 78.49 46.82
N GLY A 29 -0.85 78.94 46.16
CA GLY A 29 -1.77 78.09 45.39
C GLY A 29 -1.07 77.46 44.20
N LEU A 30 -0.36 78.27 43.40
CA LEU A 30 0.42 77.80 42.26
C LEU A 30 1.47 76.75 42.67
N LYS A 31 2.15 76.94 43.81
CA LYS A 31 3.12 75.97 44.34
C LYS A 31 2.45 74.65 44.75
N ALA A 32 1.22 74.70 45.27
CA ALA A 32 0.46 73.50 45.61
C ALA A 32 0.00 72.74 44.36
N GLU A 33 -0.52 73.45 43.35
CA GLU A 33 -0.89 72.88 42.05
C GLU A 33 0.32 72.26 41.34
N MET A 34 1.46 72.94 41.34
CA MET A 34 2.70 72.41 40.75
C MET A 34 3.15 71.10 41.43
N LYS A 35 3.01 71.01 42.76
CA LYS A 35 3.30 69.76 43.50
C LYS A 35 2.30 68.65 43.17
N ALA A 36 1.01 68.98 43.05
CA ALA A 36 -0.02 68.02 42.70
C ALA A 36 0.21 67.45 41.29
N LEU A 37 0.45 68.33 40.30
CA LEU A 37 0.76 67.94 38.92
C LEU A 37 2.06 67.14 38.83
N SER A 38 3.11 67.51 39.58
CA SER A 38 4.35 66.74 39.60
C SER A 38 4.13 65.32 40.14
N LYS A 39 3.32 65.18 41.19
CA LYS A 39 2.99 63.88 41.77
C LYS A 39 2.13 63.04 40.83
N GLU A 40 1.14 63.65 40.19
CA GLU A 40 0.30 62.99 39.19
C GLU A 40 1.14 62.44 38.03
N ARG A 41 2.05 63.27 37.49
CA ARG A 41 2.95 62.86 36.42
C ARG A 41 3.91 61.74 36.84
N GLU A 42 4.38 61.72 38.07
CA GLU A 42 5.21 60.63 38.61
C GLU A 42 4.40 59.33 38.69
N MET A 43 3.18 59.38 39.23
CA MET A 43 2.29 58.20 39.31
C MET A 43 1.90 57.67 37.93
N GLU A 44 1.63 58.54 36.95
CA GLU A 44 1.37 58.12 35.57
C GLU A 44 2.60 57.49 34.92
N HIS A 45 3.78 58.08 35.13
CA HIS A 45 5.01 57.53 34.59
C HIS A 45 5.31 56.14 35.17
N ASP A 46 5.13 55.94 36.47
CA ASP A 46 5.30 54.64 37.12
C ASP A 46 4.30 53.60 36.61
N ARG A 47 3.03 54.00 36.42
CA ARG A 47 2.00 53.15 35.83
C ARG A 47 2.36 52.73 34.41
N LEU A 48 2.70 53.68 33.54
CA LEU A 48 3.09 53.40 32.16
C LEU A 48 4.36 52.53 32.09
N SER A 49 5.33 52.76 32.97
CA SER A 49 6.52 51.93 33.06
C SER A 49 6.16 50.48 33.43
N SER A 50 5.25 50.29 34.38
CA SER A 50 4.78 48.97 34.78
C SER A 50 4.00 48.26 33.67
N GLU A 51 3.13 48.97 32.95
CA GLU A 51 2.37 48.44 31.81
C GLU A 51 3.30 48.05 30.67
N HIS A 52 4.28 48.90 30.34
CA HIS A 52 5.29 48.60 29.33
C HIS A 52 6.11 47.37 29.69
N SER A 53 6.49 47.21 30.97
CA SER A 53 7.17 46.00 31.44
C SER A 53 6.31 44.75 31.32
N GLY A 54 5.01 44.86 31.63
CA GLY A 54 4.04 43.78 31.44
C GLY A 54 3.91 43.37 29.97
N LEU A 55 3.71 44.35 29.09
CA LEU A 55 3.55 44.13 27.66
C LEU A 55 4.80 43.52 27.02
N SER A 56 5.99 43.96 27.44
CA SER A 56 7.25 43.37 26.99
C SER A 56 7.35 41.89 27.34
N LYS A 57 6.94 41.49 28.54
CA LYS A 57 6.95 40.08 28.96
C LYS A 57 5.93 39.25 28.19
N GLU A 58 4.76 39.80 27.92
CA GLU A 58 3.74 39.14 27.08
C GLU A 58 4.25 38.94 25.65
N HIS A 59 4.89 39.96 25.08
CA HIS A 59 5.50 39.86 23.76
C HIS A 59 6.57 38.76 23.70
N ASP A 60 7.45 38.65 24.70
CA ASP A 60 8.46 37.61 24.75
C ASP A 60 7.85 36.20 24.86
N ARG A 61 6.81 36.04 25.69
CA ARG A 61 6.08 34.76 25.81
C ARG A 61 5.39 34.39 24.49
N LEU A 62 4.72 35.34 23.86
CA LEU A 62 4.05 35.13 22.58
C LEU A 62 5.06 34.77 21.48
N SER A 63 6.24 35.40 21.47
CA SER A 63 7.32 35.07 20.54
C SER A 63 7.81 33.64 20.73
N GLN A 64 7.98 33.19 21.98
CA GLN A 64 8.35 31.81 22.30
C GLN A 64 7.28 30.81 21.86
N GLU A 65 5.99 31.10 22.12
CA GLU A 65 4.88 30.26 21.67
C GLU A 65 4.83 30.15 20.15
N HIS A 66 5.01 31.27 19.42
CA HIS A 66 5.09 31.26 17.97
C HIS A 66 6.22 30.37 17.44
N ALA A 67 7.40 30.41 18.08
CA ALA A 67 8.52 29.56 17.71
C ALA A 67 8.21 28.08 17.95
N SER A 68 7.55 27.74 19.06
CA SER A 68 7.13 26.37 19.36
C SER A 68 6.10 25.86 18.35
N ILE A 69 5.05 26.65 18.07
CA ILE A 69 4.01 26.29 17.10
C ILE A 69 4.61 26.06 15.71
N LYS A 70 5.56 26.90 15.30
CA LYS A 70 6.26 26.71 14.03
C LYS A 70 6.99 25.37 13.99
N LYS A 71 7.74 25.03 15.04
CA LYS A 71 8.46 23.76 15.14
C LYS A 71 7.52 22.55 15.11
N ASP A 72 6.40 22.62 15.83
CA ASP A 72 5.40 21.55 15.84
C ASP A 72 4.74 21.38 14.47
N THR A 73 4.48 22.49 13.77
CA THR A 73 3.92 22.49 12.41
C THR A 73 4.88 21.86 11.40
N GLU A 74 6.17 22.18 11.50
CA GLU A 74 7.21 21.56 10.67
C GLU A 74 7.28 20.04 10.91
N TYR A 75 7.28 19.62 12.17
CA TYR A 75 7.27 18.20 12.55
C TYR A 75 6.04 17.46 11.99
N ILE A 76 4.84 17.99 12.21
CA ILE A 76 3.60 17.39 11.71
C ILE A 76 3.62 17.29 10.18
N SER A 77 4.13 18.32 9.50
CA SER A 77 4.25 18.33 8.04
C SER A 77 5.16 17.20 7.53
N ASP A 78 6.29 16.96 8.19
CA ASP A 78 7.22 15.91 7.81
C ASP A 78 6.68 14.50 8.10
N GLU A 79 6.02 14.30 9.24
CA GLU A 79 5.30 13.04 9.54
C GLU A 79 4.20 12.76 8.51
N MET A 80 3.43 13.79 8.11
CA MET A 80 2.39 13.64 7.08
C MET A 80 2.96 13.25 5.71
N LYS A 81 4.14 13.76 5.33
CA LYS A 81 4.81 13.34 4.09
C LYS A 81 5.22 11.88 4.16
N GLN A 82 5.77 11.44 5.30
CA GLN A 82 6.15 10.03 5.51
C GLN A 82 4.93 9.11 5.46
N GLU A 83 3.85 9.45 6.15
CA GLU A 83 2.57 8.72 6.12
C GLU A 83 2.02 8.63 4.70
N LYS A 84 2.09 9.70 3.91
CA LYS A 84 1.65 9.70 2.51
C LYS A 84 2.46 8.71 1.66
N MET A 85 3.79 8.68 1.82
CA MET A 85 4.64 7.72 1.10
C MET A 85 4.35 6.27 1.53
N MET A 86 4.16 6.01 2.82
CA MET A 86 3.81 4.69 3.33
C MET A 86 2.46 4.20 2.78
N ARG A 87 1.46 5.09 2.69
CA ARG A 87 0.17 4.77 2.08
C ARG A 87 0.28 4.42 0.60
N GLU A 88 1.11 5.13 -0.14
CA GLU A 88 1.34 4.82 -1.55
C GLU A 88 1.99 3.44 -1.73
N ILE A 89 2.99 3.11 -0.91
CA ILE A 89 3.59 1.77 -0.86
C ILE A 89 2.53 0.70 -0.53
N LEU A 90 1.67 0.97 0.45
CA LEU A 90 0.59 0.05 0.85
C LEU A 90 -0.39 -0.21 -0.31
N TYR A 91 -0.76 0.82 -1.07
CA TYR A 91 -1.62 0.65 -2.25
C TYR A 91 -0.96 -0.18 -3.34
N GLN A 92 0.32 0.07 -3.64
CA GLN A 92 1.07 -0.74 -4.61
C GLN A 92 1.16 -2.20 -4.17
N ASN A 93 1.42 -2.46 -2.89
CA ASN A 93 1.47 -3.82 -2.35
C ASN A 93 0.10 -4.51 -2.41
N THR A 94 -0.99 -3.77 -2.16
CA THR A 94 -2.36 -4.30 -2.26
C THR A 94 -2.69 -4.71 -3.70
N THR A 95 -2.28 -3.92 -4.70
CA THR A 95 -2.43 -4.27 -6.11
C THR A 95 -1.65 -5.52 -6.47
N LYS A 96 -0.36 -5.60 -6.08
CA LYS A 96 0.47 -6.80 -6.30
C LYS A 96 -0.11 -8.04 -5.62
N ALA A 97 -0.67 -7.90 -4.41
CA ALA A 97 -1.32 -9.01 -3.72
C ALA A 97 -2.52 -9.54 -4.49
N ARG A 98 -3.30 -8.66 -5.15
CA ARG A 98 -4.39 -9.08 -6.05
C ARG A 98 -3.87 -9.85 -7.26
N GLU A 99 -2.82 -9.37 -7.92
CA GLU A 99 -2.19 -10.07 -9.05
C GLU A 99 -1.67 -11.47 -8.66
N ILE A 100 -1.10 -11.61 -7.46
CA ILE A 100 -0.65 -12.89 -6.91
C ILE A 100 -1.84 -13.84 -6.70
N LEU A 101 -2.96 -13.34 -6.18
CA LEU A 101 -4.17 -14.15 -5.99
C LEU A 101 -4.74 -14.64 -7.33
N ASP A 102 -4.82 -13.76 -8.33
CA ASP A 102 -5.28 -14.12 -9.67
C ASP A 102 -4.38 -15.19 -10.30
N THR A 103 -3.06 -15.04 -10.14
CA THR A 103 -2.07 -16.04 -10.60
C THR A 103 -2.21 -17.37 -9.85
N MET A 104 -2.47 -17.32 -8.54
CA MET A 104 -2.68 -18.51 -7.72
C MET A 104 -3.93 -19.28 -8.15
N ASP A 105 -5.01 -18.59 -8.52
CA ASP A 105 -6.22 -19.23 -9.02
C ASP A 105 -5.99 -19.90 -10.38
N LEU A 106 -5.22 -19.29 -11.28
CA LEU A 106 -4.76 -19.94 -12.50
C LEU A 106 -3.89 -21.18 -12.20
N MET A 107 -2.99 -21.08 -11.22
CA MET A 107 -2.11 -22.18 -10.83
C MET A 107 -2.90 -23.38 -10.26
N LYS A 108 -4.00 -23.15 -9.53
CA LYS A 108 -4.90 -24.22 -9.08
C LYS A 108 -5.47 -25.02 -10.26
N GLU A 109 -5.91 -24.33 -11.31
CA GLU A 109 -6.42 -24.99 -12.51
C GLU A 109 -5.32 -25.80 -13.22
N VAL A 110 -4.11 -25.25 -13.33
CA VAL A 110 -2.95 -25.98 -13.90
C VAL A 110 -2.63 -27.24 -13.10
N VAL A 111 -2.67 -27.19 -11.76
CA VAL A 111 -2.45 -28.37 -10.91
C VAL A 111 -3.52 -29.44 -11.16
N LEU A 112 -4.80 -29.03 -11.26
CA LEU A 112 -5.89 -29.95 -11.55
C LEU A 112 -5.77 -30.59 -12.95
N GLN A 113 -5.34 -29.82 -13.95
CA GLN A 113 -5.09 -30.34 -15.29
C GLN A 113 -3.92 -31.31 -15.29
N ASN A 114 -2.83 -31.00 -14.57
CA ASN A 114 -1.68 -31.90 -14.44
C ASN A 114 -2.05 -33.22 -13.75
N SER A 115 -2.93 -33.21 -12.74
CA SER A 115 -3.39 -34.45 -12.10
C SER A 115 -4.22 -35.31 -13.07
N LYS A 116 -5.12 -34.69 -13.86
CA LYS A 116 -5.89 -35.40 -14.89
C LYS A 116 -4.97 -35.99 -15.96
N LEU A 117 -4.00 -35.21 -16.45
CA LEU A 117 -3.03 -35.67 -17.45
C LEU A 117 -2.19 -36.84 -16.92
N THR A 118 -1.75 -36.78 -15.66
CA THR A 118 -1.00 -37.87 -15.01
C THR A 118 -1.83 -39.16 -14.95
N GLN A 119 -3.12 -39.05 -14.64
CA GLN A 119 -4.04 -40.18 -14.66
C GLN A 119 -4.21 -40.76 -16.06
N GLU A 120 -4.40 -39.91 -17.07
CA GLU A 120 -4.52 -40.29 -18.49
C GLU A 120 -3.26 -41.02 -18.98
N VAL A 121 -2.07 -40.47 -18.68
CA VAL A 121 -0.78 -41.08 -19.02
C VAL A 121 -0.62 -42.45 -18.38
N THR A 122 -1.02 -42.59 -17.11
CA THR A 122 -0.94 -43.87 -16.40
C THR A 122 -1.90 -44.89 -17.03
N ARG A 123 -3.13 -44.48 -17.35
CA ARG A 123 -4.14 -45.31 -18.04
C ARG A 123 -3.61 -45.79 -19.39
N LEU A 124 -3.13 -44.87 -20.23
CA LEU A 124 -2.60 -45.17 -21.57
C LEU A 124 -1.37 -46.09 -21.49
N LYS A 125 -0.51 -45.93 -20.48
CA LYS A 125 0.66 -46.80 -20.28
C LYS A 125 0.26 -48.25 -20.00
N VAL A 126 -0.79 -48.48 -19.20
CA VAL A 126 -1.34 -49.82 -18.94
C VAL A 126 -1.96 -50.40 -20.22
N GLU A 127 -2.81 -49.62 -20.90
CA GLU A 127 -3.46 -50.06 -22.14
C GLU A 127 -2.44 -50.44 -23.23
N ASN A 128 -1.36 -49.67 -23.36
CA ASN A 128 -0.29 -49.96 -24.32
C ASN A 128 0.51 -51.22 -23.94
N PHE A 129 0.75 -51.45 -22.64
CA PHE A 129 1.37 -52.70 -22.17
C PHE A 129 0.49 -53.92 -22.51
N ASP A 130 -0.81 -53.84 -22.25
CA ASP A 130 -1.76 -54.92 -22.55
C ASP A 130 -1.85 -55.19 -24.07
N LEU A 131 -1.92 -54.14 -24.89
CA LEU A 131 -1.88 -54.26 -26.35
C LEU A 131 -0.58 -54.89 -26.83
N SER A 132 0.56 -54.48 -26.28
CA SER A 132 1.86 -55.06 -26.61
C SER A 132 1.91 -56.56 -26.27
N SER A 133 1.37 -56.96 -25.11
CA SER A 133 1.26 -58.37 -24.73
C SER A 133 0.30 -59.16 -25.63
N ARG A 134 -0.78 -58.54 -26.12
CA ARG A 134 -1.70 -59.19 -27.06
C ARG A 134 -1.06 -59.37 -28.44
N ASN A 135 -0.31 -58.37 -28.90
CA ASN A 135 0.42 -58.44 -30.16
C ASN A 135 1.50 -59.54 -30.11
N SER A 136 2.27 -59.65 -29.02
CA SER A 136 3.28 -60.71 -28.91
C SER A 136 2.65 -62.12 -28.90
N LYS A 137 1.48 -62.28 -28.27
CA LYS A 137 0.72 -63.54 -28.34
C LYS A 137 0.25 -63.84 -29.77
N LEU A 138 -0.27 -62.83 -30.47
CA LEU A 138 -0.71 -62.99 -31.86
C LEU A 138 0.47 -63.35 -32.79
N ASP A 139 1.62 -62.70 -32.64
CA ASP A 139 2.84 -63.01 -33.38
C ASP A 139 3.26 -64.46 -33.16
N SER A 140 3.19 -64.96 -31.92
CA SER A 140 3.46 -66.36 -31.61
C SER A 140 2.51 -67.32 -32.33
N GLU A 141 1.21 -67.00 -32.39
CA GLU A 141 0.24 -67.81 -33.14
C GLU A 141 0.49 -67.75 -34.65
N ILE A 142 0.78 -66.58 -35.21
CA ILE A 142 1.14 -66.43 -36.62
C ILE A 142 2.38 -67.28 -36.97
N CYS A 143 3.37 -67.32 -36.09
CA CYS A 143 4.55 -68.17 -36.25
C CYS A 143 4.22 -69.67 -36.29
N LYS A 144 3.14 -70.13 -35.64
CA LYS A 144 2.68 -71.53 -35.73
C LYS A 144 1.91 -71.80 -37.02
N VAL A 145 1.05 -70.86 -37.44
CA VAL A 145 0.20 -71.00 -38.64
C VAL A 145 1.02 -70.91 -39.93
N TYR A 146 2.00 -70.02 -40.00
CA TYR A 146 2.74 -69.76 -41.24
C TYR A 146 3.46 -71.00 -41.83
N PRO A 147 4.18 -71.83 -41.04
CA PRO A 147 4.76 -73.07 -41.54
C PRO A 147 3.71 -74.09 -42.03
N LEU A 148 2.55 -74.16 -41.38
CA LEU A 148 1.46 -75.06 -41.77
C LEU A 148 0.87 -74.64 -43.11
N LEU A 149 0.60 -73.34 -43.29
CA LEU A 149 0.12 -72.79 -44.55
C LEU A 149 1.11 -73.05 -45.68
N ARG A 150 2.42 -72.86 -45.44
CA ARG A 150 3.47 -73.18 -46.41
C ARG A 150 3.49 -74.66 -46.79
N LYS A 151 3.30 -75.58 -45.83
CA LYS A 151 3.19 -77.02 -46.11
C LYS A 151 1.95 -77.33 -46.96
N ILE A 152 0.79 -76.76 -46.63
CA ILE A 152 -0.45 -76.93 -47.39
C ILE A 152 -0.26 -76.44 -48.83
N HIS A 153 0.33 -75.25 -48.99
CA HIS A 153 0.61 -74.68 -50.31
C HIS A 153 1.51 -75.60 -51.16
N GLY A 154 2.60 -76.14 -50.58
CA GLY A 154 3.45 -77.11 -51.29
C GLY A 154 2.72 -78.40 -51.68
N GLN A 155 1.78 -78.86 -50.85
CA GLN A 155 0.94 -80.03 -51.18
C GLN A 155 -0.08 -79.71 -52.28
N LEU A 156 -0.69 -78.51 -52.28
CA LEU A 156 -1.57 -78.08 -53.37
C LEU A 156 -0.81 -77.96 -54.69
N ALA A 157 0.39 -77.35 -54.68
CA ALA A 157 1.21 -77.22 -55.88
C ALA A 157 1.57 -78.60 -56.47
N SER A 158 1.87 -79.59 -55.62
CA SER A 158 2.09 -80.96 -56.10
C SER A 158 0.86 -81.56 -56.78
N LEU A 159 -0.35 -81.12 -56.42
CA LEU A 159 -1.62 -81.61 -56.96
C LEU A 159 -1.88 -81.09 -58.40
N GLU A 160 -1.32 -79.92 -58.75
CA GLU A 160 -1.37 -79.35 -60.10
C GLU A 160 -0.64 -80.22 -61.15
N ASP A 161 0.31 -81.05 -60.71
CA ASP A 161 1.08 -81.97 -61.55
C ASP A 161 0.45 -83.40 -61.68
N TYR A 162 -0.68 -83.70 -61.03
CA TYR A 162 -1.31 -85.05 -61.07
C TYR A 162 -2.51 -85.16 -62.02
N CYS A 163 -2.56 -86.26 -62.79
CA CYS A 163 -3.63 -86.59 -63.75
C CYS A 163 -4.72 -87.58 -63.23
N SER A 164 -4.58 -88.17 -62.03
CA SER A 164 -5.46 -89.25 -61.53
C SER A 164 -6.27 -88.83 -60.29
N THR A 165 -7.55 -89.26 -60.20
CA THR A 165 -8.50 -88.83 -59.16
C THR A 165 -8.23 -89.40 -57.76
N GLU A 166 -7.61 -90.58 -57.65
CA GLU A 166 -7.38 -91.27 -56.37
C GLU A 166 -6.22 -90.66 -55.57
N GLU A 167 -5.13 -90.29 -56.25
CA GLU A 167 -3.94 -89.68 -55.64
C GLU A 167 -4.23 -88.25 -55.18
N ALA A 168 -5.01 -87.51 -55.97
CA ALA A 168 -5.55 -86.22 -55.59
C ALA A 168 -6.39 -86.30 -54.30
N GLN A 169 -7.20 -87.35 -54.15
CA GLN A 169 -8.06 -87.56 -53.00
C GLN A 169 -7.27 -87.90 -51.72
N ALA A 170 -6.20 -88.69 -51.82
CA ALA A 170 -5.30 -88.97 -50.70
C ALA A 170 -4.58 -87.71 -50.19
N LEU A 171 -4.16 -86.83 -51.11
CA LEU A 171 -3.55 -85.54 -50.76
C LEU A 171 -4.55 -84.57 -50.12
N LEU A 172 -5.79 -84.52 -50.63
CA LEU A 172 -6.89 -83.74 -50.04
C LEU A 172 -7.18 -84.13 -48.58
N ASN A 173 -7.29 -85.43 -48.29
CA ASN A 173 -7.47 -85.92 -46.92
C ASN A 173 -6.32 -85.52 -46.00
N ARG A 174 -5.09 -85.44 -46.55
CA ARG A 174 -3.90 -85.01 -45.79
C ARG A 174 -3.90 -83.51 -45.49
N ILE A 175 -4.48 -82.70 -46.37
CA ILE A 175 -4.68 -81.26 -46.15
C ILE A 175 -5.79 -81.06 -45.09
N GLU A 176 -6.89 -81.81 -45.20
CA GLU A 176 -7.99 -81.77 -44.23
C GLU A 176 -7.53 -82.13 -42.81
N SER A 177 -6.67 -83.14 -42.67
CA SER A 177 -6.05 -83.49 -41.40
C SER A 177 -5.20 -82.35 -40.83
N LYS A 178 -4.39 -81.66 -41.65
CA LYS A 178 -3.58 -80.51 -41.21
C LYS A 178 -4.42 -79.28 -40.87
N LEU A 179 -5.56 -79.09 -41.54
CA LEU A 179 -6.52 -78.03 -41.19
C LEU A 179 -7.24 -78.35 -39.88
N SER A 180 -7.49 -79.63 -39.59
CA SER A 180 -8.09 -80.04 -38.31
C SER A 180 -7.13 -79.85 -37.14
N GLU A 181 -5.82 -80.03 -37.34
CA GLU A 181 -4.78 -79.71 -36.35
C GLU A 181 -4.68 -78.21 -36.03
N LEU A 182 -5.20 -77.32 -36.88
CA LEU A 182 -5.27 -75.87 -36.65
C LEU A 182 -6.47 -75.44 -35.81
N ASN A 183 -7.50 -76.30 -35.69
CA ASN A 183 -8.77 -75.98 -35.04
C ASN A 183 -8.87 -76.52 -33.60
N ASN A 184 -7.84 -77.26 -33.14
CA ASN A 184 -7.68 -77.77 -31.77
C ASN A 184 -6.49 -77.06 -31.09
#